data_AF-A0A357Z939-F1
#
_entry.id   AF-A0A357Z939-F1
#
_cell.length_a   1.000
_cell.length_b   1.000
_cell.length_c   1.000
_cell.angle_alpha   90.00
_cell.angle_beta   90.00
_cell.angle_gamma   90.00
#
_symmetry.space_group_name_H-M   'P 1'
#
loop_
_entity.id
_entity.type
_entity.pdbx_description
1 polymer ?
#
loop_
_entity_poly.entity_id
_entity_poly.type
_entity_poly.pdbx_seq_one_letter_code
_entity_poly.pdbx_strand_id
1 'polypeptide(L)' 'MKKILQYLFEHKSLTREQAMEVLVDISNGKYNEHEITSFITVYLMRSIT' A
#
# COMPACT_ATOMS: atom_id res chain seq x y z
N MET A 1 5.58 -2.75 -5.44
CA MET A 1 4.34 -2.05 -5.04
C MET A 1 3.22 -2.06 -6.10
N LYS A 2 3.51 -2.09 -7.42
CA LYS A 2 2.52 -1.95 -8.52
C LYS A 2 1.20 -2.74 -8.37
N LYS A 3 1.26 -4.03 -8.02
CA LYS A 3 0.05 -4.88 -7.86
C LYS A 3 -0.84 -4.41 -6.71
N ILE A 4 -0.23 -3.99 -5.59
CA ILE A 4 -0.95 -3.46 -4.41
C ILE A 4 -1.65 -2.16 -4.78
N LEU A 5 -0.95 -1.24 -5.46
CA LEU A 5 -1.56 0.02 -5.91
C LEU A 5 -2.73 -0.22 -6.85
N GLN A 6 -2.60 -1.13 -7.83
CA GLN A 6 -3.71 -1.49 -8.71
C GLN A 6 -4.90 -2.05 -7.92
N TYR A 7 -4.66 -2.94 -6.96
CA TYR A 7 -5.69 -3.47 -6.09
C TYR A 7 -6.41 -2.38 -5.28
N LEU A 8 -5.65 -1.41 -4.75
CA LEU A 8 -6.20 -0.26 -4.03
C LEU A 8 -6.92 0.73 -4.98
N PHE A 9 -6.53 0.87 -6.24
CA PHE A 9 -7.26 1.68 -7.21
C PHE A 9 -8.61 1.06 -7.61
N GLU A 10 -8.72 -0.26 -7.56
CA GLU A 10 -9.98 -1.00 -7.73
C GLU A 10 -10.92 -0.90 -6.50
N HIS A 11 -10.67 0.06 -5.59
CA HIS A 11 -11.44 0.30 -4.38
C HIS A 11 -11.44 -0.85 -3.36
N LYS A 12 -10.52 -1.79 -3.48
CA LYS A 12 -10.37 -2.88 -2.51
C LYS A 12 -9.53 -2.43 -1.31
N SER A 13 -9.69 -3.11 -0.20
CA SER A 13 -8.95 -2.89 1.05
C SER A 13 -8.06 -4.10 1.34
N LEU A 14 -6.86 -3.85 1.87
CA LEU A 14 -5.97 -4.94 2.28
C LEU A 14 -6.50 -5.62 3.54
N THR A 15 -6.33 -6.93 3.64
CA THR A 15 -6.54 -7.64 4.91
C THR A 15 -5.46 -7.24 5.92
N ARG A 16 -5.67 -7.52 7.20
CA ARG A 16 -4.69 -7.24 8.26
C ARG A 16 -3.33 -7.89 7.97
N GLU A 17 -3.34 -9.12 7.45
CA GLU A 17 -2.13 -9.87 7.10
C GLU A 17 -1.39 -9.20 5.94
N GLN A 18 -2.11 -8.83 4.88
CA GLN A 18 -1.53 -8.13 3.74
C GLN A 18 -0.96 -6.76 4.13
N ALA A 19 -1.69 -6.00 4.96
CA ALA A 19 -1.20 -4.72 5.45
C ALA A 19 0.08 -4.87 6.28
N MET A 20 0.15 -5.88 7.15
CA MET A 20 1.35 -6.21 7.92
C MET A 20 2.53 -6.56 7.00
N GLU A 21 2.31 -7.43 6.01
CA GLU A 21 3.35 -7.82 5.06
C GLU A 21 3.90 -6.60 4.29
N VAL A 22 3.01 -5.72 3.82
CA VAL A 22 3.42 -4.49 3.12
C VAL A 22 4.26 -3.59 4.01
N LEU A 23 3.89 -3.39 5.27
CA LEU A 23 4.66 -2.57 6.22
C LEU A 23 6.04 -3.18 6.53
N VAL A 24 6.10 -4.50 6.69
CA VAL A 24 7.37 -5.23 6.88
C VAL A 24 8.26 -5.07 5.65
N ASP A 25 7.70 -5.22 4.44
CA ASP A 25 8.43 -5.03 3.20
C ASP A 25 8.94 -3.59 3.01
N ILE A 26 8.16 -2.59 3.42
CA ILE A 26 8.59 -1.19 3.47
C ILE A 26 9.79 -1.05 4.42
N SER A 27 9.71 -1.61 5.63
CA SER A 27 10.80 -1.53 6.62
C SER A 27 12.09 -2.23 6.16
N ASN A 28 11.95 -3.28 5.34
CA ASN A 28 13.08 -3.99 4.73
C ASN A 28 13.65 -3.29 3.49
N GLY A 29 13.13 -2.12 3.10
CA GLY A 29 13.61 -1.38 1.93
C GLY A 29 13.29 -2.03 0.58
N LYS A 30 12.29 -2.93 0.51
CA LYS A 30 11.91 -3.60 -0.74
C LYS A 30 11.22 -2.68 -1.74
N TYR A 31 10.76 -1.51 -1.30
CA TYR A 31 10.09 -0.50 -2.13
C TYR A 31 10.86 0.80 -2.09
N ASN A 32 10.88 1.50 -3.22
CA ASN A 32 11.50 2.82 -3.30
C ASN A 32 10.56 3.91 -2.73
N GLU A 33 11.12 5.10 -2.53
CA GLU A 33 10.40 6.26 -1.98
C GLU A 33 9.17 6.66 -2.82
N HIS A 34 9.26 6.58 -4.16
CA HIS A 34 8.13 6.91 -5.05
C HIS A 34 6.96 5.93 -4.88
N GLU A 35 7.25 4.64 -4.75
CA GLU A 35 6.28 3.59 -4.52
C GLU A 35 5.58 3.76 -3.15
N ILE A 36 6.35 4.07 -2.10
CA ILE A 36 5.83 4.31 -0.76
C ILE A 36 4.96 5.58 -0.72
N THR A 37 5.42 6.66 -1.35
CA THR A 37 4.66 7.92 -1.45
C THR A 37 3.32 7.71 -2.15
N SER A 38 3.32 6.94 -3.23
CA SER A 38 2.09 6.58 -3.95
C SER A 38 1.14 5.78 -3.08
N PHE A 39 1.65 4.80 -2.32
CA PHE A 39 0.86 3.98 -1.41
C PHE A 39 0.18 4.84 -0.33
N ILE A 40 0.93 5.72 0.34
CA ILE A 40 0.39 6.63 1.36
C ILE A 40 -0.67 7.57 0.77
N THR A 41 -0.41 8.12 -0.42
CA THR A 41 -1.35 9.03 -1.10
C THR A 41 -2.70 8.37 -1.35
N VAL A 42 -2.73 7.10 -1.77
CA VAL A 42 -3.98 6.35 -1.97
C VAL A 42 -4.78 6.21 -0.67
N TYR A 43 -4.12 5.95 0.46
CA TYR A 43 -4.75 5.89 1.79
C TYR A 43 -5.21 7.26 2.30
N LEU A 44 -4.62 8.36 1.85
CA LEU A 44 -5.08 9.72 2.18
C LEU A 44 -6.28 10.15 1.34
N MET A 45 -6.33 9.74 0.07
CA MET A 45 -7.42 10.10 -0.83
C MET A 45 -8.69 9.26 -0.64
N ARG A 46 -8.54 8.02 -0.14
CA ARG A 46 -9.65 7.11 0.14
C ARG A 46 -9.86 7.01 1.64
N SER A 47 -11.09 7.11 2.14
CA SER A 47 -11.43 6.60 3.48
C SER A 47 -11.38 5.07 3.44
N ILE A 48 -10.22 4.49 3.73
CA ILE A 48 -10.03 3.04 3.81
C ILE A 48 -10.24 2.65 5.29
N THR A 49 -11.46 2.23 5.61
CA THR A 49 -11.85 1.58 6.88
C THR A 49 -11.61 0.09 6.85
#